data_AF-A0A151RN98-F1
#
_entry.id   AF-A0A151RN98-F1
#
_cell.length_a   1.000
_cell.length_b   1.000
_cell.length_c   1.000
_cell.angle_alpha   90.00
_cell.angle_beta   90.00
_cell.angle_gamma   90.00
#
_symmetry.space_group_name_H-M   'P 1'
#
loop_
_entity.id
_entity.type
_entity.pdbx_description
1 polymer ?
#
loop_
_entity_poly.entity_id
_entity_poly.type
_entity_poly.pdbx_seq_one_letter_code
_entity_poly.pdbx_strand_id
1 'polypeptide(L)' 'MSFLWHVAHEGLLTNETRAAHGLTTTSTCPLCMQGVETTHHILRDCSLSREIWKRIPGGDLIMQPTRGNV' A
#
# COMPACT_ATOMS: atom_id res chain seq x y z
N MET A 1 17.38 -7.01 -9.83
CA MET A 1 16.06 -7.08 -9.16
C MET A 1 15.66 -5.67 -8.78
N SER A 2 14.71 -5.07 -9.50
CA SER A 2 14.27 -3.70 -9.23
C SER A 2 13.02 -3.74 -8.36
N PHE A 3 13.05 -3.11 -7.19
CA PHE A 3 11.90 -3.00 -6.29
C PHE A 3 10.68 -2.42 -7.02
N LEU A 4 10.89 -1.37 -7.82
CA LEU A 4 9.81 -0.71 -8.58
C LEU A 4 9.14 -1.62 -9.60
N TRP A 5 9.88 -2.59 -10.17
CA TRP A 5 9.30 -3.57 -11.08
C TRP A 5 8.32 -4.50 -10.36
N HIS A 6 8.69 -4.99 -9.17
CA HIS A 6 7.78 -5.81 -8.36
C HIS A 6 6.55 -5.01 -7.92
N VAL A 7 6.71 -3.73 -7.57
CA VAL A 7 5.60 -2.85 -7.23
C VAL A 7 4.65 -2.67 -8.41
N ALA A 8 5.17 -2.42 -9.62
CA ALA A 8 4.37 -2.21 -10.82
C ALA A 8 3.62 -3.47 -11.30
N HIS A 9 4.16 -4.66 -11.03
CA HIS A 9 3.60 -5.94 -11.47
C HIS A 9 2.88 -6.70 -10.35
N GLU A 10 2.49 -6.03 -9.26
CA GLU A 10 1.83 -6.66 -8.11
C GLU A 10 2.59 -7.88 -7.56
N GLY A 11 3.90 -7.92 -7.76
CA GLY A 11 4.77 -9.01 -7.34
C GLY A 11 5.04 -9.02 -5.83
N LEU A 12 4.37 -8.16 -5.07
CA LEU A 12 4.40 -8.12 -3.62
C LEU A 12 3.28 -9.01 -3.09
N LEU A 13 3.65 -10.00 -2.27
CA LEU A 13 2.71 -10.92 -1.64
C LEU A 13 1.95 -10.22 -0.50
N THR A 14 1.02 -9.35 -0.87
CA THR A 14 0.17 -8.61 0.07
C THR A 14 -0.89 -9.52 0.70
N ASN A 15 -1.48 -9.13 1.84
CA ASN A 15 -2.57 -9.92 2.42
C ASN A 15 -3.81 -10.04 1.50
N GLU A 16 -4.04 -9.10 0.59
CA GLU A 16 -5.04 -9.26 -0.48
C GLU A 16 -4.73 -10.49 -1.34
N THR A 17 -3.51 -10.56 -1.88
CA THR A 17 -3.05 -11.69 -2.71
C THR A 17 -3.06 -12.99 -1.92
N ARG A 18 -2.61 -12.97 -0.65
CA ARG A 18 -2.65 -14.15 0.23
C ARG A 18 -4.07 -14.62 0.47
N ALA A 19 -5.03 -13.71 0.66
CA ALA A 19 -6.43 -14.06 0.88
C ALA A 19 -7.04 -14.66 -0.38
N ALA A 20 -6.71 -14.12 -1.56
CA ALA A 20 -7.14 -14.67 -2.86
C ALA A 20 -6.62 -16.11 -3.09
N HIS A 21 -5.45 -16.44 -2.54
CA HIS A 21 -4.89 -17.80 -2.59
C HIS A 21 -5.28 -18.69 -1.39
N GLY A 22 -6.15 -18.22 -0.48
CA GLY A 22 -6.56 -18.98 0.70
C GLY A 22 -5.46 -19.19 1.75
N LEU A 23 -4.38 -18.40 1.70
CA LEU A 23 -3.23 -18.48 2.62
C LEU A 23 -3.41 -17.64 3.89
N THR A 24 -4.47 -16.83 3.95
CA THR A 24 -4.87 -16.05 5.12
C THR A 24 -6.39 -15.90 5.10
N THR A 25 -6.99 -15.77 6.27
CA THR A 25 -8.42 -15.50 6.45
C THR A 25 -8.75 -14.01 6.45
N THR A 26 -7.72 -13.15 6.53
CA THR A 26 -7.87 -11.71 6.59
C THR A 26 -6.97 -11.04 5.56
N SER A 27 -7.56 -10.12 4.80
CA SER A 27 -6.86 -9.24 3.87
C SER A 27 -6.50 -7.89 4.51
N THR A 28 -6.82 -7.68 5.79
CA THR A 28 -6.61 -6.41 6.49
C THR A 28 -5.13 -6.06 6.60
N CYS A 29 -4.81 -4.77 6.44
CA CYS A 29 -3.46 -4.27 6.66
C CYS A 29 -3.05 -4.38 8.15
N PRO A 30 -1.95 -5.07 8.49
CA PRO A 30 -1.51 -5.22 9.88
C PRO A 30 -0.86 -3.96 10.45
N LEU A 31 -0.51 -2.98 9.60
CA LEU A 31 0.19 -1.76 10.03
C LEU A 31 -0.79 -0.72 10.59
N CYS A 32 -1.85 -0.43 9.85
CA CYS A 32 -2.86 0.53 10.25
C CYS A 32 -4.12 -0.12 10.82
N MET A 33 -4.27 -1.45 10.66
CA MET A 33 -5.48 -2.20 11.02
C MET A 33 -6.74 -1.68 10.31
N GLN A 34 -6.58 -0.98 9.18
CA GLN A 34 -7.64 -0.33 8.43
C GLN A 34 -7.51 -0.64 6.93
N GLY A 35 -8.62 -1.06 6.32
CA GLY A 35 -8.66 -1.38 4.90
C GLY A 35 -7.87 -2.63 4.51
N VAL A 36 -7.87 -2.93 3.22
CA VAL A 36 -7.20 -4.09 2.63
C VAL A 36 -5.72 -3.77 2.41
N GLU A 37 -4.84 -4.70 2.76
CA GLU A 37 -3.43 -4.64 2.45
C GLU A 37 -3.21 -4.89 0.96
N THR A 38 -3.10 -3.80 0.20
CA THR A 38 -2.65 -3.81 -1.20
C THR A 38 -1.29 -3.12 -1.31
N THR A 39 -0.59 -3.30 -2.43
CA THR A 39 0.68 -2.62 -2.69
C THR A 39 0.54 -1.10 -2.61
N HIS A 40 -0.55 -0.56 -3.16
CA HIS A 40 -0.83 0.88 -3.10
C HIS A 40 -1.13 1.33 -1.66
N HIS A 41 -1.85 0.51 -0.89
CA HIS A 41 -2.15 0.80 0.50
C HIS A 41 -0.86 0.89 1.32
N ILE A 42 -0.03 -0.16 1.34
CA ILE A 42 1.18 -0.18 2.18
C ILE A 42 2.24 0.86 1.74
N LEU A 43 2.27 1.27 0.48
CA LEU A 43 3.26 2.24 0.01
C LEU A 43 2.78 3.69 0.10
N ARG A 44 1.47 3.94 0.01
CA ARG A 44 0.92 5.30 -0.10
C ARG A 44 -0.24 5.58 0.85
N ASP A 45 -1.27 4.73 0.84
CA ASP A 45 -2.55 5.10 1.47
C ASP A 45 -2.63 4.77 2.96
N CYS A 46 -1.82 3.83 3.44
CA CYS A 46 -1.70 3.45 4.83
C CYS A 46 -1.33 4.66 5.69
N SER A 47 -2.01 4.82 6.84
CA SER A 47 -1.75 5.92 7.77
C SER A 47 -0.28 5.98 8.21
N LEU A 48 0.31 4.82 8.50
CA LEU A 48 1.73 4.72 8.85
C LEU A 48 2.63 5.17 7.70
N SER A 49 2.33 4.76 6.47
CA SER A 49 3.12 5.15 5.29
C SER A 49 3.02 6.64 5.02
N ARG A 50 1.83 7.23 5.18
CA ARG A 50 1.63 8.68 5.11
C ARG A 50 2.49 9.44 6.13
N GLU A 51 2.59 8.93 7.35
CA GLU A 51 3.45 9.54 8.38
C GLU A 51 4.93 9.47 8.03
N ILE A 52 5.39 8.37 7.41
CA ILE A 52 6.76 8.23 6.94
C ILE A 52 7.04 9.24 5.82
N TRP A 53 6.15 9.35 4.83
CA TRP A 53 6.33 10.28 3.71
C TRP A 53 6.41 11.74 4.15
N LYS A 54 5.61 12.14 5.16
CA LYS A 54 5.67 13.50 5.74
C LYS A 54 7.03 13.85 6.37
N ARG A 55 7.83 12.84 6.74
CA ARG A 55 9.18 13.05 7.32
C ARG A 55 10.26 13.18 6.26
N ILE A 56 9.94 12.89 4.99
CA ILE A 56 10.87 12.94 3.87
C ILE A 56 10.64 14.25 3.12
N PRO A 57 11.67 15.09 2.91
CA PRO A 57 11.52 16.31 2.12
C PRO A 57 10.92 16.03 0.74
N GLY A 58 9.76 16.64 0.44
CA GLY A 58 9.03 16.42 -0.82
C GLY A 58 8.12 15.18 -0.85
N GLY A 59 8.08 14.35 0.21
CA GLY A 59 7.19 13.20 0.30
C GLY A 59 5.70 13.59 0.34
N ASP A 60 5.39 14.80 0.78
CA ASP A 60 4.04 15.37 0.79
C ASP A 60 3.41 15.43 -0.61
N LEU A 61 4.24 15.58 -1.65
CA LEU A 61 3.79 15.61 -3.05
C LEU A 61 3.25 14.26 -3.52
N ILE A 62 3.71 13.17 -2.93
CA ILE A 62 3.28 11.80 -3.25
C ILE A 62 1.93 11.48 -2.59
N MET A 63 1.58 12.20 -1.51
CA MET A 63 0.36 11.99 -0.71
C MET A 63 -0.87 12.75 -1.21
N GLN A 64 -0.80 13.39 -2.39
CA GLN A 64 -1.96 14.08 -2.95
C GLN A 64 -3.12 13.11 -3.14
N PRO A 65 -4.37 13.50 -2.78
CA PRO A 65 -5.52 12.69 -3.14
C PRO A 65 -5.53 12.60 -4.66
N THR A 66 -5.48 11.38 -5.20
CA THR A 66 -5.82 11.18 -6.61
C THR A 66 -7.17 11.88 -6.80
N ARG A 67 -7.22 12.90 -7.65
CA ARG A 67 -8.48 13.52 -8.08
C ARG A 67 -9.42 12.36 -8.38
N GLY A 68 -10.41 12.16 -7.52
CA GLY A 68 -11.47 11.20 -7.75
C GLY A 68 -12.09 11.60 -9.07
N ASN A 69 -12.11 10.67 -10.01
CA ASN A 69 -12.97 10.78 -11.17
C ASN A 69 -14.40 10.80 -10.63
N VAL A 70 -15.03 11.98 -10.66
CA VAL A 70 -16.49 12.14 -10.66
C VAL A 70 -17.03 11.47 -11.92
#